data_AF-A0A3D4QH61-F1
#
_entry.id   AF-A0A3D4QH61-F1
#
_cell.length_a   1.000
_cell.length_b   1.000
_cell.length_c   1.000
_cell.angle_alpha   90.00
_cell.angle_beta   90.00
_cell.angle_gamma   90.00
#
_symmetry.space_group_name_H-M   'P 1'
#
loop_
_entity.id
_entity.type
_entity.pdbx_description
1 polymer ?
#
loop_
_entity_poly.entity_id
_entity_poly.type
_entity_poly.pdbx_seq_one_letter_code
_entity_poly.pdbx_strand_id
1 'polypeptide(L)'
;KVTLGPKGRNVVIDKAFGAPRITKDGVTVAKEIELTDKFENMGAQMIKEVASKTNDLAGDGTTTATVLAQAIVREGAKAVAAGMNPMDLKRGVDMAV
;
A
#
# COMPACT_ATOMS: atom_id res chain seq x y z
N LYS A 1 -6.67 -0.74 2.83
CA LYS A 1 -7.48 0.37 3.39
C LYS A 1 -8.73 -0.08 4.14
N VAL A 2 -9.53 -1.01 3.62
CA VAL A 2 -10.82 -1.41 4.24
C VAL A 2 -10.66 -2.09 5.61
N THR A 3 -9.49 -2.65 5.88
CA THR A 3 -9.09 -3.29 7.13
C THR A 3 -8.52 -2.33 8.18
N LEU A 4 -8.39 -1.03 7.87
CA LEU A 4 -7.74 -0.08 8.77
C LEU A 4 -8.60 0.25 10.00
N GLY A 5 -7.95 0.25 11.18
CA GLY A 5 -8.52 0.73 12.44
C GLY A 5 -9.42 -0.27 13.18
N PRO A 6 -9.93 0.10 14.37
CA PRO A 6 -10.69 -0.80 15.24
C PRO A 6 -12.04 -1.24 14.65
N LYS A 7 -12.54 -0.51 13.63
CA LYS A 7 -13.75 -0.84 12.87
C LYS A 7 -13.44 -1.35 11.44
N GLY A 8 -12.26 -1.93 11.25
CA GLY A 8 -11.88 -2.56 9.98
C GLY A 8 -12.88 -3.62 9.52
N ARG A 9 -13.19 -3.62 8.21
CA ARG A 9 -14.11 -4.57 7.58
C ARG A 9 -13.38 -5.86 7.20
N ASN A 10 -14.14 -6.94 7.12
CA ASN A 10 -13.65 -8.23 6.66
C ASN A 10 -13.34 -8.18 5.16
N VAL A 11 -12.23 -8.82 4.80
CA VAL A 11 -11.87 -9.14 3.42
C VAL A 11 -11.95 -10.65 3.27
N VAL A 12 -12.63 -11.09 2.22
CA VAL A 12 -12.76 -12.51 1.88
C VAL A 12 -11.75 -12.81 0.80
N ILE A 13 -10.92 -13.82 1.05
CA ILE A 13 -9.84 -14.26 0.16
C ILE A 13 -10.17 -15.66 -0.30
N ASP A 14 -10.19 -15.86 -1.61
CA ASP A 14 -10.40 -17.17 -2.19
C ASP A 14 -9.21 -18.09 -1.93
N LYS A 15 -9.46 -19.39 -1.76
CA LYS A 15 -8.43 -20.40 -1.54
C LYS A 15 -8.59 -21.48 -2.59
N ALA A 16 -7.47 -21.94 -3.14
CA ALA A 16 -7.44 -23.01 -4.13
C ALA A 16 -8.08 -24.34 -3.65
N PHE A 17 -8.22 -24.54 -2.34
CA PHE A 17 -8.92 -25.68 -1.78
C PHE A 17 -9.60 -25.31 -0.45
N GLY A 18 -10.84 -25.80 -0.26
CA GLY A 18 -11.61 -25.62 0.97
C GLY A 18 -12.43 -24.32 1.04
N ALA A 19 -12.75 -23.89 2.26
CA ALA A 19 -13.55 -22.68 2.50
C ALA A 19 -12.71 -21.39 2.34
N PRO A 20 -13.32 -20.29 1.89
CA PRO A 20 -12.63 -19.02 1.71
C PRO A 20 -12.12 -18.47 3.06
N ARG A 21 -10.97 -17.80 3.03
CA ARG A 21 -10.37 -17.20 4.21
C ARG A 21 -10.94 -15.81 4.45
N ILE A 22 -11.58 -15.61 5.59
CA ILE A 22 -12.04 -14.29 6.02
C ILE A 22 -10.98 -13.70 6.95
N THR A 23 -10.47 -12.51 6.62
CA THR A 23 -9.46 -11.82 7.43
C THR A 23 -9.76 -10.32 7.58
N LYS A 24 -9.33 -9.75 8.70
CA LYS A 24 -9.25 -8.30 8.92
C LYS A 24 -7.81 -7.79 8.92
N ASP A 25 -6.84 -8.68 8.74
CA ASP A 25 -5.43 -8.31 8.78
C ASP A 25 -4.98 -7.73 7.43
N GLY A 26 -4.52 -6.48 7.44
CA GLY A 26 -4.02 -5.81 6.26
C GLY A 26 -2.75 -6.44 5.68
N VAL A 27 -1.90 -7.08 6.49
CA VAL A 27 -0.68 -7.74 6.02
C VAL A 27 -1.03 -8.99 5.22
N THR A 28 -1.93 -9.82 5.75
CA THR A 28 -2.45 -10.99 5.03
C THR A 28 -3.10 -10.56 3.72
N VAL A 29 -3.92 -9.50 3.72
CA VAL A 29 -4.55 -9.01 2.49
C VAL A 29 -3.51 -8.53 1.48
N ALA A 30 -2.50 -7.76 1.89
CA ALA A 30 -1.45 -7.27 0.99
C ALA A 30 -0.61 -8.40 0.38
N LYS A 31 -0.46 -9.53 1.08
CA LYS A 31 0.26 -10.72 0.58
C LYS A 31 -0.42 -11.37 -0.62
N GLU A 32 -1.74 -11.37 -0.65
CA GLU A 32 -2.56 -12.01 -1.69
C GLU A 32 -2.86 -11.10 -2.89
N ILE A 33 -2.42 -9.82 -2.85
CA ILE A 33 -2.59 -8.91 -3.98
C ILE A 33 -1.54 -9.23 -5.04
N GLU A 34 -2.02 -9.68 -6.20
CA GLU A 34 -1.28 -9.84 -7.44
C GLU A 34 -2.17 -9.39 -8.59
N LEU A 35 -1.63 -8.54 -9.46
CA LEU A 35 -2.37 -7.98 -10.60
C LEU A 35 -1.92 -8.68 -11.89
N THR A 36 -2.88 -8.89 -12.81
CA THR A 36 -2.60 -9.54 -14.10
C THR A 36 -1.77 -8.67 -15.02
N ASP A 37 -1.94 -7.34 -14.96
CA ASP A 37 -1.11 -6.41 -15.72
C ASP A 37 0.26 -6.26 -15.06
N LYS A 38 1.32 -6.33 -15.87
CA LYS A 38 2.70 -6.28 -15.38
C LYS A 38 3.07 -4.92 -14.78
N PHE A 39 2.61 -3.82 -15.36
CA PHE A 39 2.96 -2.48 -14.89
C PHE A 39 2.22 -2.16 -13.60
N GLU A 40 0.93 -2.47 -13.54
CA GLU A 40 0.14 -2.31 -12.32
C GLU A 40 0.67 -3.21 -11.19
N ASN A 41 1.01 -4.48 -11.50
CA ASN A 41 1.56 -5.39 -10.51
C ASN A 41 2.91 -4.86 -9.97
N MET A 42 3.76 -4.31 -10.82
CA MET A 42 5.03 -3.73 -10.40
C MET A 42 4.84 -2.62 -9.36
N GLY A 43 3.89 -1.71 -9.59
CA GLY A 43 3.53 -0.67 -8.62
C GLY A 43 2.94 -1.23 -7.33
N ALA A 44 2.07 -2.24 -7.43
CA ALA A 44 1.49 -2.92 -6.27
C ALA A 44 2.55 -3.64 -5.42
N GLN A 45 3.52 -4.32 -6.05
CA GLN A 45 4.63 -4.98 -5.36
C GLN A 45 5.54 -3.97 -4.65
N MET A 46 5.82 -2.80 -5.25
CA MET A 46 6.61 -1.76 -4.58
C MET A 46 5.95 -1.26 -3.28
N ILE A 47 4.64 -1.01 -3.30
CA ILE A 47 3.91 -0.56 -2.10
C ILE A 47 3.84 -1.68 -1.05
N LYS A 48 3.67 -2.93 -1.49
CA LYS A 48 3.67 -4.11 -0.61
C LYS A 48 5.00 -4.29 0.11
N GLU A 49 6.12 -4.02 -0.57
CA GLU A 49 7.45 -4.08 0.05
C GLU A 49 7.61 -3.04 1.16
N VAL A 50 7.12 -1.81 0.95
CA VAL A 50 7.11 -0.77 1.98
C VAL A 50 6.30 -1.21 3.20
N ALA A 51 5.09 -1.75 2.98
CA ALA A 51 4.25 -2.26 4.06
C ALA A 51 4.90 -3.41 4.83
N SER A 52 5.62 -4.31 4.16
CA SER A 52 6.36 -5.41 4.80
C SER A 52 7.49 -4.89 5.68
N LYS A 53 8.30 -3.95 5.18
CA LYS A 53 9.39 -3.37 5.97
C LYS A 53 8.89 -2.65 7.22
N THR A 54 7.77 -1.94 7.14
CA THR A 54 7.12 -1.33 8.31
C THR A 54 6.71 -2.41 9.32
N ASN A 55 6.16 -3.53 8.87
CA ASN A 55 5.81 -4.65 9.74
C ASN A 55 7.03 -5.24 10.46
N ASP A 56 8.13 -5.42 9.73
CA ASP A 56 9.32 -6.09 10.24
C ASP A 56 10.04 -5.24 11.30
N LEU A 57 9.99 -3.90 11.17
CA LEU A 57 10.62 -2.97 12.10
C LEU A 57 9.70 -2.61 13.29
N ALA A 58 8.42 -2.32 13.03
CA ALA A 58 7.51 -1.75 14.02
C ALA A 58 6.45 -2.75 14.52
N GLY A 59 6.22 -3.86 13.83
CA GLY A 59 5.19 -4.85 14.18
C GLY A 59 3.74 -4.41 13.93
N ASP A 60 3.52 -3.15 13.55
CA ASP A 60 2.22 -2.54 13.23
C ASP A 60 2.42 -1.36 12.25
N GLY A 61 1.35 -0.74 11.77
CA GLY A 61 1.40 0.45 10.91
C GLY A 61 1.46 0.13 9.42
N THR A 62 1.43 -1.15 9.04
CA THR A 62 1.48 -1.64 7.65
C THR A 62 0.38 -1.04 6.77
N THR A 63 -0.84 -0.98 7.32
CA THR A 63 -2.00 -0.43 6.60
C THR A 63 -1.91 1.10 6.52
N THR A 64 -1.34 1.76 7.53
CA THR A 64 -1.12 3.21 7.54
C THR A 64 -0.05 3.61 6.53
N ALA A 65 1.09 2.91 6.51
CA ALA A 65 2.17 3.11 5.55
C ALA A 65 1.67 2.95 4.10
N THR A 66 0.85 1.92 3.84
CA THR A 66 0.24 1.70 2.52
C THR A 66 -0.65 2.87 2.09
N VAL A 67 -1.45 3.41 3.00
CA VAL A 67 -2.38 4.52 2.70
C VAL A 67 -1.61 5.84 2.51
N LEU A 68 -0.58 6.09 3.31
CA LEU A 68 0.29 7.26 3.15
C LEU A 68 1.06 7.21 1.84
N ALA A 69 1.67 6.07 1.50
CA ALA A 69 2.36 5.88 0.23
C ALA A 69 1.43 6.13 -0.97
N GLN A 70 0.20 5.60 -0.92
CA GLN A 70 -0.81 5.86 -1.94
C GLN A 70 -1.12 7.37 -2.08
N ALA A 71 -1.29 8.08 -0.96
CA ALA A 71 -1.61 9.50 -0.97
C ALA A 71 -0.45 10.35 -1.53
N ILE A 72 0.78 10.09 -1.10
CA ILE A 72 1.98 10.81 -1.56
C ILE A 72 2.19 10.60 -3.06
N VAL A 73 2.09 9.36 -3.54
CA VAL A 73 2.26 9.06 -4.97
C VAL A 73 1.18 9.75 -5.81
N ARG A 74 -0.08 9.72 -5.35
CA ARG A 74 -1.19 10.36 -6.07
C ARG A 74 -1.01 11.87 -6.20
N GLU A 75 -0.71 12.56 -5.11
CA GLU A 75 -0.54 14.01 -5.14
C GLU A 75 0.77 14.41 -5.84
N GLY A 76 1.84 13.62 -5.66
CA GLY A 76 3.10 13.79 -6.39
C GLY A 76 2.91 13.68 -7.91
N ALA A 77 2.20 12.64 -8.38
CA ALA A 77 1.92 12.47 -9.81
C ALA A 77 1.11 13.65 -10.38
N LYS A 78 0.14 14.18 -9.62
CA LYS A 78 -0.64 15.35 -10.01
C LYS A 78 0.22 16.62 -10.10
N ALA A 79 1.13 16.83 -9.16
CA ALA A 79 2.05 17.95 -9.16
C ALA A 79 3.04 17.88 -10.34
N VAL A 80 3.56 16.68 -10.65
CA VAL A 80 4.42 16.46 -11.82
C VAL A 80 3.66 16.72 -13.13
N ALA A 81 2.41 16.26 -13.24
CA ALA A 81 1.57 16.54 -14.40
C ALA A 81 1.27 18.04 -14.58
N ALA A 82 1.27 18.82 -13.50
CA ALA A 82 1.14 20.28 -13.51
C ALA A 82 2.46 21.00 -13.87
N GLY A 83 3.54 20.27 -14.17
CA GLY A 83 4.83 20.82 -14.60
C GLY A 83 5.84 21.04 -13.46
N MET A 84 5.55 20.60 -12.23
CA MET A 84 6.52 20.68 -11.14
C MET A 84 7.64 19.66 -11.31
N ASN A 85 8.87 20.03 -10.94
CA ASN A 85 10.02 19.15 -11.03
C ASN A 85 9.92 17.98 -10.01
N PRO A 86 9.92 16.71 -10.47
CA PRO A 86 9.86 15.54 -9.59
C PRO A 86 10.98 15.49 -8.54
N MET A 87 12.18 15.99 -8.88
CA MET A 87 13.32 15.97 -7.96
C MET A 87 13.15 16.95 -6.79
N ASP A 88 12.55 18.11 -7.06
CA ASP A 88 12.29 19.11 -6.03
C ASP A 88 11.12 18.67 -5.14
N LEU A 89 10.08 18.05 -5.74
CA LEU A 89 9.00 17.41 -4.99
C LEU A 89 9.55 16.31 -4.06
N LYS A 90 10.42 15.44 -4.57
CA LYS A 90 11.06 14.40 -3.77
C LYS A 90 11.83 15.00 -2.58
N ARG A 91 12.67 16.02 -2.84
CA ARG A 91 13.43 16.71 -1.78
C ARG A 91 12.52 17.33 -0.74
N GLY A 92 11.42 17.97 -1.17
CA GLY A 92 10.44 18.56 -0.25
C GLY A 92 9.76 17.51 0.63
N VAL A 93 9.43 16.35 0.07
CA VAL A 93 8.87 15.22 0.84
C VAL A 93 9.90 14.68 1.84
N ASP A 94 11.14 14.43 1.39
CA ASP A 94 12.23 13.90 2.23
C ASP A 94 12.64 14.87 3.37
N MET A 95 12.36 16.18 3.24
CA MET A 95 12.58 17.16 4.31
C MET A 95 11.43 17.25 5.31
N ALA A 96 10.20 16.93 4.88
CA ALA A 96 8.99 17.09 5.68
C ALA A 96 8.69 15.85 6.55
N VAL A 97 9.24 14.69 6.18
CA VAL A 97 9.00 13.38 6.81
C VAL A 97 10.32 12.78 7.23
#